data_AF-A0A963SS55-F1
#
_entry.id   AF-A0A963SS55-F1
#
_cell.length_a   1.000
_cell.length_b   1.000
_cell.length_c   1.000
_cell.angle_alpha   90.00
_cell.angle_beta   90.00
_cell.angle_gamma   90.00
#
_symmetry.space_group_name_H-M   'P 1'
#
loop_
_entity.id
_entity.type
_entity.pdbx_description
1 polymer ?
#
loop_
_entity_poly.entity_id
_entity_poly.type
_entity_poly.pdbx_seq_one_letter_code
_entity_poly.pdbx_strand_id
1 'polypeptide(L)'
;MAQAVATSLLALCISFAVGFAIRRGSTCMVEATRQWVVDGRSRRMRALVVAGASSGCIILPLAWLLPNSAHLAPSYPVMAVPLLAGAIFGLGARINGGCAFGTLARLAGGDLSMLGTVLGSLLGALAGASFGSRPAIEPAPFAEPGWLAGGALVLSGAIAVATIR
;
A
#
# COMPACT_ATOMS: atom_id res chain seq x y z
N MET A 1 21.23 -14.78 20.10
CA MET A 1 22.08 -14.04 19.13
C MET A 1 21.89 -14.53 17.69
N ALA A 2 22.05 -15.83 17.39
CA ALA A 2 21.88 -16.36 16.02
C ALA A 2 20.50 -16.09 15.39
N GLN A 3 19.40 -16.22 16.14
CA GLN A 3 18.04 -15.91 15.64
C GLN A 3 17.83 -14.42 15.30
N ALA A 4 18.49 -13.50 16.02
CA ALA A 4 18.40 -12.07 15.77
C ALA A 4 19.16 -11.65 14.49
N VAL A 5 20.30 -12.29 14.23
CA VAL A 5 21.08 -12.06 13.01
C VAL A 5 20.35 -12.63 11.79
N ALA A 6 19.79 -13.84 11.91
CA ALA A 6 19.04 -14.48 10.83
C ALA A 6 17.80 -13.67 10.41
N THR A 7 17.03 -13.16 11.39
CA THR A 7 15.85 -12.32 11.12
C THR A 7 16.23 -10.97 10.51
N SER A 8 17.34 -10.37 10.94
CA SER A 8 17.83 -9.11 10.37
C SER A 8 18.27 -9.26 8.91
N LEU A 9 19.00 -10.34 8.60
CA LEU A 9 19.41 -10.64 7.21
C LEU A 9 18.21 -10.92 6.32
N LEU A 10 17.23 -11.68 6.81
CA LEU A 10 16.00 -11.94 6.07
C LEU A 10 15.22 -10.64 5.80
N ALA A 11 15.06 -9.79 6.81
CA ALA A 11 14.41 -8.49 6.66
C ALA A 11 15.13 -7.60 5.63
N LEU A 12 16.47 -7.61 5.62
CA LEU A 12 17.28 -6.88 4.65
C LEU A 12 17.04 -7.39 3.22
N CYS A 13 17.07 -8.71 3.03
CA CYS A 13 16.81 -9.35 1.74
C CYS A 13 15.40 -9.03 1.21
N ILE A 14 14.38 -9.11 2.08
CA ILE A 14 12.99 -8.80 1.71
C ILE A 14 12.87 -7.31 1.35
N SER A 15 13.44 -6.42 2.17
CA SER A 15 13.41 -4.97 1.93
C SER A 15 14.10 -4.61 0.61
N PHE A 16 15.24 -5.24 0.31
CA PHE A 16 15.94 -5.07 -0.95
C PHE A 16 15.11 -5.58 -2.14
N ALA A 17 14.50 -6.76 -2.03
CA ALA A 17 13.63 -7.31 -3.08
C ALA A 17 12.42 -6.41 -3.35
N VAL A 18 11.79 -5.88 -2.30
CA VAL A 18 10.68 -4.92 -2.41
C VAL A 18 11.15 -3.63 -3.07
N GLY A 19 12.28 -3.06 -2.65
CA GLY A 19 12.85 -1.87 -3.28
C GLY A 19 13.17 -2.05 -4.77
N PHE A 20 13.75 -3.20 -5.12
CA PHE A 20 14.03 -3.58 -6.50
C PHE A 20 12.74 -3.73 -7.32
N ALA A 21 11.72 -4.38 -6.75
CA ALA A 21 10.41 -4.54 -7.38
C ALA A 21 9.72 -3.19 -7.61
N ILE A 22 9.77 -2.27 -6.65
CA ILE A 22 9.22 -0.91 -6.79
C ILE A 22 9.91 -0.16 -7.92
N ARG A 23 11.24 -0.26 -8.02
CA ARG A 23 12.02 0.42 -9.06
C ARG A 23 11.72 -0.11 -10.46
N ARG A 24 11.44 -1.41 -10.62
CA ARG A 24 10.96 -1.98 -11.89
C ARG A 24 9.48 -1.74 -12.15
N GLY A 25 8.66 -1.71 -11.10
CA GLY A 25 7.20 -1.66 -11.19
C GLY A 25 6.67 -0.31 -11.64
N SER A 26 7.32 0.79 -11.25
CA SER A 26 7.03 2.20 -11.62
C SER A 26 5.55 2.64 -11.56
N THR A 27 4.68 1.86 -10.92
CA THR A 27 3.23 2.03 -10.96
C THR A 27 2.74 2.38 -9.56
N CYS A 28 2.56 3.68 -9.33
CA CYS A 28 1.79 4.14 -8.20
C CYS A 28 0.34 4.31 -8.58
N MET A 29 -0.57 4.21 -7.61
CA MET A 29 -2.00 4.39 -7.84
C MET A 29 -2.30 5.77 -8.45
N VAL A 30 -1.56 6.82 -8.07
CA VAL A 30 -1.74 8.18 -8.59
C VAL A 30 -1.43 8.27 -10.08
N GLU A 31 -0.28 7.74 -10.52
CA GLU A 31 0.10 7.75 -11.94
C GLU A 31 -0.79 6.82 -12.76
N ALA A 32 -1.21 5.68 -12.19
CA ALA A 32 -2.16 4.79 -12.87
C ALA A 32 -3.52 5.46 -13.10
N THR A 33 -4.05 6.18 -12.09
CA THR A 33 -5.28 6.97 -12.24
C THR A 33 -5.10 8.09 -13.25
N ARG A 34 -3.96 8.80 -13.23
CA ARG A 34 -3.66 9.85 -14.21
C ARG A 34 -3.67 9.31 -15.64
N GLN A 35 -2.99 8.19 -15.90
CA GLN A 35 -2.97 7.59 -17.23
C GLN A 35 -4.33 7.07 -17.68
N TRP A 36 -5.14 6.59 -16.75
CA TRP A 36 -6.47 6.13 -17.06
C TRP A 36 -7.40 7.30 -17.41
N VAL A 37 -7.39 8.37 -16.62
CA VAL A 37 -8.29 9.52 -16.78
C VAL A 37 -7.85 10.47 -17.88
N VAL A 38 -6.55 10.74 -17.99
CA VAL A 38 -5.99 11.74 -18.94
C VAL A 38 -5.60 11.08 -20.26
N ASP A 39 -4.83 9.99 -20.22
CA ASP A 39 -4.27 9.37 -21.43
C ASP A 39 -5.18 8.26 -22.00
N GLY A 40 -6.27 7.91 -21.31
CA GLY A 40 -7.17 6.81 -21.69
C GLY A 40 -6.55 5.42 -21.61
N ARG A 41 -5.37 5.26 -20.99
CA ARG A 41 -4.62 3.99 -20.94
C ARG A 41 -4.86 3.26 -19.62
N SER A 42 -5.60 2.16 -19.67
CA SER A 42 -5.95 1.35 -18.49
C SER A 42 -4.91 0.29 -18.10
N ARG A 43 -3.84 0.09 -18.91
CA ARG A 43 -2.89 -1.02 -18.73
C ARG A 43 -2.23 -1.02 -17.34
N ARG A 44 -1.83 0.15 -16.83
CA ARG A 44 -1.21 0.28 -15.50
C ARG A 44 -2.20 0.07 -14.37
N MET A 45 -3.43 0.55 -14.54
CA MET A 45 -4.51 0.33 -13.57
C MET A 45 -4.87 -1.15 -13.46
N ARG A 46 -4.98 -1.86 -14.60
CA ARG A 46 -5.16 -3.32 -14.61
C ARG A 46 -4.06 -4.05 -13.84
N ALA A 47 -2.79 -3.69 -14.07
CA ALA A 47 -1.67 -4.32 -13.37
C ALA A 47 -1.73 -4.11 -11.84
N LEU A 48 -2.10 -2.90 -11.38
CA LEU A 48 -2.30 -2.61 -9.95
C LEU A 48 -3.45 -3.40 -9.35
N VAL A 49 -4.57 -3.52 -10.07
CA VAL A 49 -5.73 -4.30 -9.63
C VAL A 49 -5.37 -5.79 -9.52
N VAL A 50 -4.67 -6.35 -10.51
CA VAL A 50 -4.19 -7.75 -10.48
C VAL A 50 -3.26 -7.97 -9.29
N ALA A 51 -2.31 -7.06 -9.06
CA ALA A 51 -1.35 -7.17 -7.96
C ALA A 51 -2.03 -7.07 -6.59
N GLY A 52 -3.01 -6.19 -6.44
CA GLY A 52 -3.81 -6.07 -5.21
C GLY A 52 -4.68 -7.31 -4.98
N ALA A 53 -5.34 -7.80 -6.02
CA ALA A 53 -6.18 -8.99 -5.96
C ALA A 53 -5.37 -10.25 -5.64
N SER A 54 -4.22 -10.45 -6.28
CA SER A 54 -3.34 -11.59 -5.99
C SER A 54 -2.75 -11.53 -4.58
N SER A 55 -2.40 -10.34 -4.10
CA SER A 55 -1.95 -10.15 -2.71
C SER A 55 -3.07 -10.50 -1.73
N GLY A 56 -4.31 -10.07 -2.00
CA GLY A 56 -5.48 -10.41 -1.20
C GLY A 56 -5.74 -11.92 -1.13
N CYS A 57 -5.61 -12.63 -2.26
CA CYS A 57 -5.72 -14.09 -2.32
C CYS A 57 -4.69 -14.82 -1.45
N ILE A 58 -3.52 -14.22 -1.18
CA ILE A 58 -2.47 -14.83 -0.37
C ILE A 58 -2.61 -14.43 1.10
N ILE A 59 -2.90 -13.15 1.37
CA ILE A 59 -2.92 -12.59 2.73
C ILE A 59 -4.13 -13.09 3.54
N LEU A 60 -5.33 -13.13 2.95
CA LEU A 60 -6.54 -13.60 3.64
C LEU A 60 -6.43 -15.05 4.18
N PRO A 61 -6.09 -16.06 3.37
CA PRO A 61 -6.02 -17.44 3.86
C PRO A 61 -4.85 -17.63 4.81
N LEU A 62 -3.75 -16.91 4.61
CA LEU A 62 -2.60 -16.97 5.51
C LEU A 62 -2.94 -16.44 6.90
N ALA A 63 -3.77 -15.39 6.97
CA ALA A 63 -4.26 -14.87 8.24
C ALA A 63 -5.21 -15.81 8.97
N TRP A 64 -6.03 -16.57 8.25
CA TRP A 64 -6.91 -17.58 8.87
C TRP A 64 -6.14 -18.84 9.30
N LEU A 65 -5.12 -19.26 8.55
CA LEU A 65 -4.31 -20.43 8.92
C LEU A 65 -3.35 -20.16 10.09
N LEU A 66 -2.87 -18.91 10.25
CA LEU A 66 -1.91 -18.53 11.30
C LEU A 66 -2.41 -17.33 12.12
N PRO A 67 -3.47 -17.50 12.94
CA PRO A 67 -4.05 -16.40 13.72
C PRO A 67 -3.09 -15.80 14.76
N ASN A 68 -2.06 -16.55 15.19
CA ASN A 68 -1.04 -16.08 16.14
C ASN A 68 0.16 -15.37 15.49
N SER A 69 0.28 -15.37 14.16
CA SER A 69 1.48 -14.88 13.46
C SER A 69 1.16 -13.85 12.38
N ALA A 70 -0.04 -13.90 11.80
CA ALA A 70 -0.48 -13.03 10.73
C ALA A 70 -1.69 -12.21 11.19
N HIS A 71 -1.45 -10.96 11.57
CA HIS A 71 -2.51 -10.02 11.93
C HIS A 71 -2.91 -9.19 10.72
N LEU A 72 -4.21 -9.12 10.43
CA LEU A 72 -4.73 -8.16 9.45
C LEU A 72 -4.55 -6.73 9.98
N ALA A 73 -4.38 -5.80 9.05
CA ALA A 73 -4.40 -4.38 9.38
C ALA A 73 -5.74 -4.05 10.08
N PRO A 74 -5.73 -3.30 11.19
CA PRO A 74 -6.95 -2.91 11.86
C PRO A 74 -7.84 -2.07 10.94
N SER A 75 -9.16 -2.22 11.08
CA SER A 75 -10.08 -1.37 10.32
C SER A 75 -10.25 -0.04 11.01
N TYR A 76 -10.30 1.02 10.20
CA TYR A 76 -10.57 2.37 10.67
C TYR A 76 -11.93 2.81 10.14
N PRO A 77 -12.78 3.42 10.97
CA PRO A 77 -14.08 3.89 10.53
C PRO A 77 -13.88 4.95 9.43
N VAL A 78 -14.69 4.84 8.37
CA VAL A 78 -14.68 5.79 7.25
C VAL A 78 -15.37 7.07 7.70
N MET A 79 -14.64 7.90 8.45
CA MET A 79 -15.11 9.20 8.92
C MET A 79 -14.66 10.32 7.96
N ALA A 80 -15.22 11.52 8.14
CA ALA A 80 -14.86 12.70 7.34
C ALA A 80 -13.35 13.01 7.39
N VAL A 81 -12.69 12.73 8.52
CA VAL A 81 -11.26 13.00 8.74
C VAL A 81 -10.34 12.18 7.81
N PRO A 82 -10.36 10.84 7.78
CA PRO A 82 -9.53 10.07 6.85
C PRO A 82 -9.87 10.34 5.39
N LEU A 83 -11.12 10.66 5.07
CA LEU A 83 -11.53 11.02 3.70
C LEU A 83 -10.88 12.34 3.26
N LEU A 84 -10.93 13.37 4.12
CA LEU A 84 -10.30 14.66 3.87
C LEU A 84 -8.78 14.54 3.83
N ALA A 85 -8.18 13.77 4.75
CA ALA A 85 -6.76 13.50 4.75
C ALA A 85 -6.31 12.78 3.46
N GLY A 86 -7.08 11.79 3.00
CA GLY A 86 -6.84 11.09 1.74
C GLY A 86 -6.92 12.03 0.52
N ALA A 87 -7.89 12.95 0.51
CA ALA A 87 -8.01 13.95 -0.55
C ALA A 87 -6.82 14.93 -0.57
N ILE A 88 -6.41 15.43 0.59
CA ILE A 88 -5.24 16.31 0.74
C ILE A 88 -3.96 15.57 0.32
N PHE A 89 -3.80 14.31 0.76
CA PHE A 89 -2.67 13.47 0.37
C PHE A 89 -2.64 13.22 -1.14
N GLY A 90 -3.78 12.91 -1.75
CA GLY A 90 -3.91 12.72 -3.20
C GLY A 90 -3.57 13.99 -3.99
N LEU A 91 -4.03 15.16 -3.51
CA LEU A 91 -3.68 16.44 -4.11
C LEU A 91 -2.18 16.72 -4.00
N GLY A 92 -1.58 16.50 -2.82
CA GLY A 92 -0.14 16.62 -2.62
C GLY A 92 0.66 15.69 -3.53
N ALA A 93 0.23 14.44 -3.68
CA ALA A 93 0.86 13.47 -4.57
C ALA A 93 0.76 13.87 -6.06
N ARG A 94 -0.35 14.52 -6.45
CA ARG A 94 -0.51 15.08 -7.81
C ARG A 94 0.47 16.22 -8.06
N ILE A 95 0.62 17.15 -7.10
CA ILE A 95 1.55 18.29 -7.20
C ILE A 95 3.00 17.80 -7.25
N ASN A 96 3.34 16.82 -6.42
CA ASN A 96 4.66 16.20 -6.39
C ASN A 96 4.97 15.35 -7.65
N GLY A 97 3.95 14.99 -8.43
CA GLY A 97 4.10 14.14 -9.62
C GLY A 97 4.44 12.68 -9.29
N GLY A 98 4.11 12.21 -8.10
CA GLY A 98 4.41 10.85 -7.66
C GLY A 98 3.93 10.56 -6.24
N CYS A 99 3.75 9.27 -5.93
CA CYS A 99 3.46 8.82 -4.56
C CYS A 99 4.74 8.77 -3.70
N ALA A 100 4.60 8.41 -2.42
CA ALA A 100 5.72 8.25 -1.50
C ALA A 100 6.82 7.30 -2.03
N PHE A 101 6.44 6.10 -2.52
CA PHE A 101 7.40 5.14 -3.07
C PHE A 101 8.09 5.63 -4.34
N GLY A 102 7.36 6.31 -5.23
CA GLY A 102 7.95 6.89 -6.45
C GLY A 102 8.93 8.02 -6.14
N THR A 103 8.61 8.84 -5.12
CA THR A 103 9.47 9.90 -4.60
C THR A 103 10.80 9.34 -4.07
N LEU A 104 10.72 8.28 -3.25
CA LEU A 104 11.90 7.58 -2.75
C LEU A 104 12.72 6.95 -3.87
N ALA A 105 12.07 6.36 -4.87
CA ALA A 105 12.77 5.75 -6.00
C ALA A 105 13.51 6.79 -6.87
N ARG A 106 12.95 7.99 -7.07
CA ARG A 106 13.61 9.12 -7.76
C ARG A 106 14.79 9.66 -6.95
N LEU A 107 14.60 9.84 -5.64
CA LEU A 107 15.66 10.28 -4.75
C LEU A 107 16.84 9.29 -4.74
N ALA A 108 16.56 8.00 -4.64
CA ALA A 108 17.57 6.95 -4.75
C ALA A 108 18.25 6.87 -6.13
N GLY A 109 17.61 7.43 -7.17
CA GLY A 109 18.18 7.59 -8.50
C GLY A 109 19.09 8.83 -8.65
N GLY A 110 19.23 9.66 -7.62
CA GLY A 110 20.07 10.87 -7.62
C GLY A 110 19.30 12.18 -7.79
N ASP A 111 17.97 12.17 -7.85
CA ASP A 111 17.16 13.38 -7.97
C ASP A 111 16.98 14.07 -6.60
N LEU A 112 17.94 14.93 -6.26
CA LEU A 112 17.95 15.68 -5.00
C LEU A 112 16.79 16.68 -4.87
N SER A 113 16.07 17.01 -5.95
CA SER A 113 14.89 17.87 -5.86
C SER A 113 13.80 17.26 -4.97
N MET A 114 13.77 15.92 -4.86
CA MET A 114 12.82 15.16 -4.06
C MET A 114 13.14 15.16 -2.56
N LEU A 115 14.31 15.64 -2.16
CA LEU A 115 14.70 15.72 -0.76
C LEU A 115 13.72 16.59 0.04
N GLY A 116 13.28 17.71 -0.55
CA GLY A 116 12.30 18.61 0.05
C GLY A 116 10.97 17.91 0.33
N THR A 117 10.46 17.11 -0.61
CA THR A 117 9.23 16.34 -0.43
C THR A 117 9.37 15.30 0.68
N VAL A 118 10.50 14.59 0.73
CA VAL A 118 10.76 13.58 1.78
C VAL A 118 10.81 14.24 3.15
N LEU A 119 11.57 15.34 3.30
CA LEU A 119 11.63 16.10 4.55
C LEU A 119 10.27 16.67 4.95
N GLY A 120 9.52 17.23 4.00
CA GLY A 120 8.17 17.74 4.23
C GLY A 120 7.20 16.65 4.69
N SER A 121 7.29 15.44 4.11
CA SER A 121 6.48 14.30 4.54
C SER A 121 6.82 13.84 5.95
N LEU A 122 8.10 13.90 6.34
CA LEU A 122 8.57 13.55 7.68
C LEU A 122 8.08 14.59 8.71
N LEU A 123 8.23 15.87 8.41
CA LEU A 123 7.72 16.97 9.25
C LEU A 123 6.20 16.90 9.40
N GLY A 124 5.47 16.62 8.31
CA GLY A 124 4.02 16.43 8.33
C GLY A 124 3.60 15.24 9.20
N ALA A 125 4.33 14.12 9.13
CA ALA A 125 4.07 12.96 9.98
C ALA A 125 4.32 13.25 11.47
N LEU A 126 5.40 13.98 11.79
CA LEU A 126 5.72 14.41 13.16
C LEU A 126 4.66 15.37 13.70
N ALA A 127 4.26 16.36 12.91
CA ALA A 127 3.19 17.29 13.27
C ALA A 127 1.87 16.55 13.48
N GLY A 128 1.52 15.62 12.59
CA GLY A 128 0.32 14.79 12.71
C GLY A 128 0.31 13.94 13.98
N ALA A 129 1.45 13.38 14.37
CA ALA A 129 1.58 12.60 15.60
C ALA A 129 1.29 13.43 16.86
N SER A 130 1.60 14.73 16.86
CA SER A 130 1.26 15.63 17.97
C SER A 130 -0.24 15.98 18.08
N PHE A 131 -1.05 15.79 17.03
CA PHE A 131 -2.48 16.14 17.04
C PHE A 131 -3.38 15.08 17.72
N GLY A 132 -2.81 14.04 18.36
CA GLY A 132 -3.50 13.19 19.35
C GLY A 132 -4.71 12.39 18.86
N SER A 133 -5.04 12.45 17.57
CA SER A 133 -6.22 11.83 16.98
C SER A 133 -5.91 10.35 16.71
N ARG A 134 -6.09 9.50 17.72
CA ARG A 134 -6.08 8.05 17.52
C ARG A 134 -7.48 7.63 17.08
N PRO A 135 -7.71 7.33 15.78
CA PRO A 135 -9.00 6.83 15.36
C PRO A 135 -9.33 5.54 16.13
N ALA A 136 -10.61 5.36 16.45
CA ALA A 136 -11.10 4.13 17.06
C ALA A 136 -10.69 2.95 16.18
N ILE A 137 -10.04 1.97 16.82
CA ILE A 137 -9.59 0.75 16.15
C ILE A 137 -10.77 -0.21 16.19
N GLU A 138 -11.36 -0.48 15.03
CA GLU A 138 -12.42 -1.49 14.91
C GLU A 138 -11.84 -2.82 14.44
N PRO A 139 -12.38 -3.96 14.95
CA PRO A 139 -11.95 -5.28 14.52
C PRO A 139 -12.19 -5.42 13.01
N ALA A 140 -11.17 -5.88 12.28
CA ALA A 140 -11.26 -5.98 10.83
C ALA A 140 -12.40 -6.95 10.44
N PRO A 141 -13.35 -6.54 9.58
CA PRO A 141 -14.52 -7.35 9.22
C PRO A 141 -14.17 -8.65 8.45
N PHE A 142 -12.92 -8.78 8.00
CA PHE A 142 -12.38 -9.96 7.31
C PHE A 142 -11.50 -10.84 8.20
N ALA A 143 -11.34 -10.47 9.48
CA ALA A 143 -10.48 -11.21 10.42
C ALA A 143 -11.02 -12.62 10.70
N GLU A 144 -12.34 -12.78 10.73
CA GLU A 144 -12.99 -14.06 10.96
C GLU A 144 -13.37 -14.72 9.62
N PRO A 145 -13.23 -16.05 9.46
CA PRO A 145 -13.65 -16.77 8.27
C PRO A 145 -15.18 -16.86 8.18
N GLY A 146 -15.82 -15.74 7.85
CA GLY A 146 -17.25 -15.62 7.57
C GLY A 146 -17.55 -15.57 6.08
N TRP A 147 -18.84 -15.56 5.73
CA TRP A 147 -19.31 -15.48 4.33
C TRP A 147 -18.79 -14.23 3.58
N LEU A 148 -18.62 -13.11 4.29
CA LEU A 148 -18.01 -11.87 3.76
C LEU A 148 -16.55 -12.07 3.37
N ALA A 149 -15.81 -12.79 4.21
CA ALA A 149 -14.38 -13.01 4.04
C ALA A 149 -14.11 -14.06 2.94
N GLY A 150 -14.92 -15.13 2.91
CA GLY A 150 -14.94 -16.10 1.81
C GLY A 150 -15.36 -15.47 0.47
N GLY A 151 -16.36 -14.59 0.49
CA GLY A 151 -16.79 -13.82 -0.69
C GLY A 151 -15.69 -12.90 -1.22
N ALA A 152 -14.96 -12.21 -0.33
CA ALA A 152 -13.82 -11.38 -0.69
C ALA A 152 -12.69 -12.18 -1.34
N LEU A 153 -12.41 -13.40 -0.83
CA LEU A 153 -11.40 -14.31 -1.40
C LEU A 153 -11.78 -14.79 -2.80
N VAL A 154 -13.05 -15.17 -3.00
CA VAL A 154 -13.56 -15.60 -4.31
C VAL A 154 -13.56 -14.44 -5.30
N LEU A 155 -13.96 -13.25 -4.86
CA LEU A 155 -13.91 -12.03 -5.67
C LEU A 155 -12.47 -11.66 -6.06
N SER A 156 -11.51 -11.71 -5.13
CA SER A 156 -10.11 -11.43 -5.45
C SER A 156 -9.54 -12.47 -6.43
N GLY A 157 -9.90 -13.75 -6.27
CA GLY A 157 -9.52 -14.82 -7.19
C GLY A 157 -10.12 -14.61 -8.58
N ALA A 158 -11.42 -14.30 -8.65
CA ALA A 158 -12.12 -14.04 -9.90
C ALA A 158 -11.58 -12.80 -10.61
N ILE A 159 -11.31 -11.71 -9.89
CA ILE A 159 -10.71 -10.49 -10.43
C ILE A 159 -9.32 -10.77 -10.98
N ALA A 160 -8.47 -11.49 -10.25
CA ALA A 160 -7.13 -11.86 -10.71
C ALA A 160 -7.21 -12.68 -12.02
N VAL A 161 -8.06 -13.71 -12.07
CA VAL A 161 -8.22 -14.56 -13.26
C VAL A 161 -8.81 -13.79 -14.45
N ALA A 162 -9.83 -12.96 -14.22
CA ALA A 162 -10.50 -12.19 -15.27
C ALA A 162 -9.62 -11.09 -15.87
N THR A 163 -8.70 -10.53 -15.08
CA THR A 163 -7.81 -9.44 -15.53
C THR A 163 -6.49 -9.93 -16.11
N ILE A 164 -6.10 -11.19 -15.90
CA ILE A 164 -4.94 -11.85 -16.54
C ILE A 164 -5.27 -12.29 -17.98
N ARG A 165 -6.54 -12.56 -18.30
CA ARG A 165 -7.03 -12.76 -19.68
C ARG A 165 -7.02 -11.47 -20.50
#